data_AF-A0A2V9RMU2-F1
#
_entry.id   AF-A0A2V9RMU2-F1
#
_cell.length_a   1.000
_cell.length_b   1.000
_cell.length_c   1.000
_cell.angle_alpha   90.00
_cell.angle_beta   90.00
_cell.angle_gamma   90.00
#
_symmetry.space_group_name_H-M   'P 1'
#
loop_
_entity.id
_entity.type
_entity.pdbx_description
1 polymer ?
#
loop_
_entity_poly.entity_id
_entity_poly.type
_entity_poly.pdbx_seq_one_letter_code
_entity_poly.pdbx_strand_id
1 'polypeptide(L)'
;MKIEQAALTFASLFICLNMAWAQNEKPNFTGTWKLDKEKSEMGTREGYGRFRGGMFDSLVIEHNEPTLIIKRKMNLPTAEERTVESKYTTDGKSNSNEGFRGMTSKSKTHWEEHKLITESTMETEMGIMETKEVRSLSSDGKTMTVEVTTKGGRREGTRKLVFNKQEAGNGDTIAVVTQWREDQIVTEGIMDFGSKLTETYILAPGGFQIIVTLRVEDKRLKEPINIRHVYDLHGQN
;
A
#
# COMPACT_ATOMS: atom_id res chain seq x y z
N MET A 1 -24.21 -40.06 -42.59
CA MET A 1 -24.78 -38.75 -42.98
C MET A 1 -24.53 -37.80 -41.81
N LYS A 2 -23.91 -36.65 -42.09
CA LYS A 2 -23.17 -35.80 -41.13
C LYS A 2 -24.10 -35.07 -40.14
N ILE A 3 -23.64 -34.92 -38.90
CA ILE A 3 -24.20 -34.02 -37.89
C ILE A 3 -23.34 -32.74 -37.96
N GLU A 4 -23.96 -31.59 -38.23
CA GLU A 4 -23.32 -30.28 -38.20
C GLU A 4 -23.77 -29.49 -36.96
N GLN A 5 -22.79 -28.82 -36.36
CA GLN A 5 -22.86 -28.00 -35.15
C GLN A 5 -23.49 -26.62 -35.45
N ALA A 6 -24.13 -25.99 -34.46
CA ALA A 6 -23.89 -24.57 -34.10
C ALA A 6 -24.78 -24.09 -32.92
N ALA A 7 -24.07 -23.73 -31.83
CA ALA A 7 -24.10 -22.47 -31.07
C ALA A 7 -25.39 -21.92 -30.38
N LEU A 8 -25.28 -21.90 -29.03
CA LEU A 8 -25.52 -20.81 -28.05
C LEU A 8 -26.63 -19.76 -28.29
N THR A 9 -27.43 -19.52 -27.23
CA THR A 9 -27.33 -18.26 -26.47
C THR A 9 -28.01 -18.35 -25.09
N PHE A 10 -27.25 -17.97 -24.06
CA PHE A 10 -27.65 -17.76 -22.68
C PHE A 10 -28.35 -16.40 -22.54
N ALA A 11 -29.48 -16.35 -21.83
CA ALA A 11 -30.05 -15.11 -21.32
C ALA A 11 -30.47 -15.33 -19.85
N SER A 12 -29.53 -15.18 -18.92
CA SER A 12 -29.84 -15.00 -17.50
C SER A 12 -29.70 -13.51 -17.15
N LEU A 13 -30.86 -12.90 -16.92
CA LEU A 13 -31.02 -11.53 -16.46
C LEU A 13 -30.58 -11.44 -14.99
N PHE A 14 -29.30 -11.14 -14.73
CA PHE A 14 -28.86 -10.73 -13.40
C PHE A 14 -29.15 -9.24 -13.22
N ILE A 15 -30.21 -8.95 -12.47
CA ILE A 15 -30.53 -7.61 -11.97
C ILE A 15 -29.37 -7.15 -11.09
N CYS A 16 -28.59 -6.18 -11.56
CA CYS A 16 -27.63 -5.43 -10.76
C CYS A 16 -28.39 -4.57 -9.73
N LEU A 17 -28.78 -5.15 -8.60
CA LEU A 17 -29.01 -4.40 -7.37
C LEU A 17 -27.66 -4.00 -6.80
N ASN A 18 -27.01 -3.01 -7.43
CA ASN A 18 -26.06 -2.16 -6.71
C ASN A 18 -26.88 -1.29 -5.75
N MET A 19 -27.33 -1.88 -4.64
CA MET A 19 -27.68 -1.08 -3.48
C MET A 19 -26.40 -0.38 -3.07
N ALA A 20 -26.33 0.90 -3.39
CA ALA A 20 -25.39 1.85 -2.84
C ALA A 20 -25.62 1.91 -1.33
N TRP A 21 -25.06 0.95 -0.61
CA TRP A 21 -24.62 1.16 0.76
C TRP A 21 -23.30 1.92 0.67
N ALA A 22 -23.37 3.22 0.33
CA ALA A 22 -22.32 4.12 0.75
C ALA A 22 -22.49 4.27 2.26
N GLN A 23 -22.03 3.25 3.00
CA GLN A 23 -21.81 3.40 4.42
C GLN A 23 -20.83 4.55 4.54
N ASN A 24 -21.22 5.55 5.33
CA ASN A 24 -20.51 6.76 5.68
C ASN A 24 -19.26 6.42 6.52
N GLU A 25 -18.48 5.44 6.06
CA GLU A 25 -17.28 4.95 6.69
C GLU A 25 -16.10 5.68 6.07
N LYS A 26 -15.38 6.36 6.97
CA LYS A 26 -14.05 6.91 6.72
C LYS A 26 -13.19 5.87 6.00
N PRO A 27 -12.63 6.17 4.82
CA PRO A 27 -11.82 5.21 4.07
C PRO A 27 -10.66 4.65 4.89
N ASN A 28 -10.42 3.34 4.82
CA ASN A 28 -9.26 2.72 5.44
C ASN A 28 -8.05 2.75 4.48
N PHE A 29 -6.98 3.43 4.90
CA PHE A 29 -5.76 3.60 4.11
C PHE A 29 -4.74 2.46 4.26
N THR A 30 -5.05 1.43 5.04
CA THR A 30 -4.15 0.30 5.31
C THR A 30 -3.72 -0.38 4.01
N GLY A 31 -2.41 -0.60 3.88
CA GLY A 31 -1.81 -1.33 2.77
C GLY A 31 -0.40 -0.88 2.45
N THR A 32 0.17 -1.57 1.46
CA THR A 32 1.42 -1.20 0.82
C THR A 32 1.11 -0.41 -0.44
N TRP A 33 1.78 0.71 -0.63
CA TRP A 33 1.49 1.68 -1.66
C TRP A 33 2.77 2.00 -2.40
N LYS A 34 2.78 1.80 -3.72
CA LYS A 34 3.91 2.16 -4.58
C LYS A 34 3.62 3.45 -5.30
N LEU A 35 4.59 4.35 -5.35
CA LEU A 35 4.45 5.62 -6.03
C LEU A 35 4.37 5.43 -7.54
N ASP A 36 3.32 5.95 -8.15
CA ASP A 36 3.16 6.05 -9.59
C ASP A 36 3.82 7.36 -10.05
N LYS A 37 5.09 7.28 -10.47
CA LYS A 37 5.88 8.45 -10.86
C LYS A 37 5.33 9.12 -12.12
N GLU A 38 4.65 8.38 -12.98
CA GLU A 38 4.09 8.89 -14.24
C GLU A 38 2.80 9.67 -14.01
N LYS A 39 1.95 9.20 -13.09
CA LYS A 39 0.71 9.89 -12.72
C LYS A 39 0.89 10.97 -11.65
N SER A 40 2.08 11.08 -11.08
CA SER A 40 2.38 12.06 -10.03
C SER A 40 2.94 13.37 -10.61
N GLU A 41 2.49 14.48 -10.03
CA GLU A 41 2.98 15.82 -10.32
C GLU A 41 3.92 16.23 -9.18
N MET A 42 5.22 16.07 -9.39
CA MET A 42 6.23 16.30 -8.34
C MET A 42 6.41 17.76 -7.94
N GLY A 43 5.72 18.68 -8.62
CA GLY A 43 5.95 20.12 -8.54
C GLY A 43 7.25 20.54 -9.24
N THR A 44 7.32 21.82 -9.59
CA THR A 44 8.55 22.49 -10.03
C THR A 44 8.87 23.57 -9.00
N ARG A 45 10.13 23.69 -8.61
CA ARG A 45 10.58 24.83 -7.81
C ARG A 45 10.92 25.98 -8.76
N GLU A 46 10.49 27.20 -8.46
CA GLU A 46 10.99 28.35 -9.23
C GLU A 46 12.51 28.47 -9.08
N GLY A 47 13.21 28.61 -10.21
CA GLY A 47 14.68 28.77 -10.26
C GLY A 47 15.52 27.50 -10.05
N TYR A 48 14.90 26.35 -9.76
CA TYR A 48 15.60 25.08 -9.62
C TYR A 48 14.71 23.96 -10.11
N GLY A 49 15.21 23.06 -10.96
CA GLY A 49 14.41 22.00 -11.59
C GLY A 49 13.60 21.12 -10.63
N ARG A 50 12.90 20.12 -11.18
CA ARG A 50 12.01 19.18 -10.45
C ARG A 50 12.50 18.87 -9.03
N PHE A 51 11.60 18.87 -8.04
CA PHE A 51 11.91 18.53 -6.64
C PHE A 51 12.77 17.25 -6.55
N ARG A 52 14.10 17.38 -6.43
CA ARG A 52 15.03 16.25 -6.24
C ARG A 52 15.14 15.81 -4.77
N GLY A 53 14.32 16.39 -3.89
CA GLY A 53 14.43 16.22 -2.45
C GLY A 53 13.64 15.03 -1.95
N GLY A 54 14.27 13.85 -1.93
CA GLY A 54 13.91 12.71 -1.08
C GLY A 54 12.45 12.30 -1.20
N MET A 55 12.05 11.91 -2.41
CA MET A 55 10.75 11.29 -2.59
C MET A 55 10.83 9.84 -2.13
N PHE A 56 9.89 9.45 -1.28
CA PHE A 56 9.71 8.06 -0.90
C PHE A 56 9.18 7.29 -2.13
N ASP A 57 9.70 6.10 -2.36
CA ASP A 57 9.28 5.25 -3.48
C ASP A 57 8.04 4.43 -3.12
N SER A 58 7.85 4.15 -1.83
CA SER A 58 6.69 3.42 -1.33
C SER A 58 6.30 3.85 0.08
N LEU A 59 5.07 3.50 0.46
CA LEU A 59 4.51 3.66 1.79
C LEU A 59 3.99 2.33 2.30
N VAL A 60 4.14 2.09 3.59
CA VAL A 60 3.36 1.08 4.32
C VAL A 60 2.51 1.83 5.36
N ILE A 61 1.20 1.60 5.32
CA ILE A 61 0.25 2.30 6.18
C ILE A 61 -0.48 1.27 7.04
N GLU A 62 -0.49 1.53 8.34
CA GLU A 62 -1.31 0.82 9.33
C GLU A 62 -2.35 1.83 9.84
N HIS A 63 -3.63 1.59 9.53
CA HIS A 63 -4.72 2.48 9.91
C HIS A 63 -5.81 1.72 10.67
N ASN A 64 -5.86 1.98 11.97
CA ASN A 64 -6.86 1.48 12.90
C ASN A 64 -7.35 2.62 13.79
N GLU A 65 -8.49 3.21 13.43
CA GLU A 65 -9.01 4.44 14.01
C GLU A 65 -8.92 4.48 15.57
N PRO A 66 -8.41 5.57 16.16
CA PRO A 66 -7.90 6.78 15.50
C PRO A 66 -6.41 6.68 15.10
N THR A 67 -5.76 5.52 15.31
CA THR A 67 -4.32 5.34 15.10
C THR A 67 -3.98 5.25 13.61
N LEU A 68 -3.00 6.06 13.20
CA LEU A 68 -2.45 6.05 11.85
C LEU A 68 -0.92 6.02 11.90
N ILE A 69 -0.32 4.95 11.41
CA ILE A 69 1.13 4.82 11.28
C ILE A 69 1.48 4.77 9.79
N ILE A 70 2.42 5.62 9.39
CA ILE A 70 2.89 5.71 8.01
C ILE A 70 4.40 5.50 8.01
N LYS A 71 4.85 4.41 7.38
CA LYS A 71 6.26 4.14 7.11
C LYS A 71 6.56 4.54 5.68
N ARG A 72 7.44 5.52 5.50
CA ARG A 72 7.88 6.03 4.20
C ARG A 72 9.22 5.40 3.87
N LYS A 73 9.30 4.68 2.75
CA LYS A 73 10.52 4.01 2.28
C LYS A 73 11.15 4.82 1.15
N MET A 74 12.46 5.03 1.22
CA MET A 74 13.22 5.76 0.20
C MET A 74 14.50 5.01 -0.17
N ASN A 75 14.77 4.89 -1.47
CA ASN A 75 16.04 4.40 -1.95
C ASN A 75 17.03 5.56 -2.06
N LEU A 76 18.18 5.42 -1.41
CA LEU A 76 19.26 6.39 -1.52
C LEU A 76 20.10 6.11 -2.77
N PRO A 77 20.79 7.13 -3.33
CA PRO A 77 21.72 6.92 -4.44
C PRO A 77 22.84 5.92 -4.15
N THR A 78 23.12 5.65 -2.88
CA THR A 78 24.07 4.65 -2.38
C THR A 78 23.55 3.22 -2.45
N ALA A 79 22.33 3.00 -2.98
CA ALA A 79 21.58 1.75 -2.96
C ALA A 79 21.15 1.26 -1.55
N GLU A 80 21.30 2.10 -0.53
CA GLU A 80 20.75 1.86 0.81
C GLU A 80 19.27 2.26 0.88
N GLU A 81 18.45 1.44 1.53
CA GLU A 81 17.07 1.78 1.84
C GLU A 81 17.01 2.52 3.19
N ARG A 82 16.25 3.62 3.24
CA ARG A 82 15.89 4.29 4.50
C ARG A 82 14.38 4.23 4.70
N THR A 83 13.97 3.85 5.90
CA THR A 83 12.56 3.94 6.35
C THR A 83 12.40 5.03 7.38
N VAL A 84 11.39 5.88 7.20
CA VAL A 84 10.97 6.90 8.17
C VAL A 84 9.55 6.57 8.63
N GLU A 85 9.40 6.26 9.91
CA GLU A 85 8.10 6.01 10.53
C GLU A 85 7.52 7.32 11.09
N SER A 86 6.23 7.55 10.85
CA SER A 86 5.47 8.64 11.47
C SER A 86 4.19 8.12 12.07
N LYS A 87 3.88 8.56 13.29
CA LYS A 87 2.69 8.17 14.05
C LYS A 87 1.77 9.38 14.19
N TYR A 88 0.52 9.20 13.83
CA TYR A 88 -0.53 10.21 13.89
C TYR A 88 -1.78 9.66 14.57
N THR A 89 -2.67 10.56 14.96
CA THR A 89 -4.06 10.24 15.27
C THR A 89 -5.00 11.03 14.37
N THR A 90 -6.11 10.43 13.93
CA THR A 90 -7.11 11.03 13.01
C THR A 90 -8.16 11.90 13.71
N ASP A 91 -7.99 12.13 15.02
CA ASP A 91 -8.93 12.80 15.91
C ASP A 91 -8.65 14.31 16.10
N GLY A 92 -7.74 14.88 15.30
CA GLY A 92 -7.35 16.29 15.34
C GLY A 92 -6.39 16.65 16.48
N LYS A 93 -5.96 15.68 17.30
CA LYS A 93 -4.97 15.92 18.34
C LYS A 93 -3.58 16.17 17.75
N SER A 94 -2.76 16.89 18.51
CA SER A 94 -1.38 17.17 18.10
C SER A 94 -0.52 15.91 18.24
N ASN A 95 0.27 15.62 17.22
CA ASN A 95 1.35 14.63 17.23
C ASN A 95 2.69 15.31 16.94
N SER A 96 3.78 14.62 17.25
CA SER A 96 5.15 15.06 16.99
C SER A 96 5.93 13.92 16.37
N ASN A 97 6.57 14.18 15.23
CA ASN A 97 7.34 13.18 14.48
C ASN A 97 8.69 13.76 14.05
N GLU A 98 9.65 12.88 13.74
CA GLU A 98 10.88 13.30 13.07
C GLU A 98 10.53 13.86 11.69
N GLY A 99 10.97 15.09 11.45
CA GLY A 99 10.88 15.81 10.20
C GLY A 99 12.16 15.72 9.38
N PHE A 100 12.38 16.68 8.49
CA PHE A 100 13.55 16.67 7.61
C PHE A 100 14.85 16.92 8.40
N ARG A 101 15.93 16.18 8.10
CA ARG A 101 17.26 16.35 8.75
C ARG A 101 17.23 16.28 10.29
N GLY A 102 16.39 15.43 10.86
CA GLY A 102 16.27 15.28 12.32
C GLY A 102 15.56 16.43 13.02
N MET A 103 14.99 17.40 12.28
CA MET A 103 14.11 18.41 12.86
C MET A 103 12.83 17.78 13.41
N THR A 104 12.13 18.46 14.30
CA THR A 104 10.82 17.99 14.80
C THR A 104 9.70 18.63 14.00
N SER A 105 8.78 17.80 13.51
CA SER A 105 7.53 18.24 12.86
C SER A 105 6.36 18.03 13.81
N LYS A 106 5.66 19.12 14.15
CA LYS A 106 4.37 19.04 14.86
C LYS A 106 3.25 18.95 13.85
N SER A 107 2.25 18.13 14.09
CA SER A 107 1.14 17.92 13.15
C SER A 107 -0.19 17.68 13.83
N LYS A 108 -1.29 17.98 13.15
CA LYS A 108 -2.65 17.54 13.49
C LYS A 108 -3.25 16.85 12.27
N THR A 109 -3.97 15.76 12.51
CA THR A 109 -4.61 14.99 11.44
C THR A 109 -6.08 14.79 11.75
N HIS A 110 -6.97 15.14 10.82
CA HIS A 110 -8.42 15.04 10.99
C HIS A 110 -9.13 14.69 9.69
N TRP A 111 -10.38 14.28 9.82
CA TRP A 111 -11.24 13.99 8.67
C TRP A 111 -12.01 15.22 8.21
N GLU A 112 -12.04 15.43 6.90
CA GLU A 112 -12.99 16.31 6.20
C GLU A 112 -13.71 15.45 5.16
N GLU A 113 -14.97 15.13 5.43
CA GLU A 113 -15.75 14.13 4.67
C GLU A 113 -15.01 12.77 4.60
N HIS A 114 -14.63 12.34 3.39
CA HIS A 114 -13.89 11.10 3.12
C HIS A 114 -12.40 11.34 2.88
N LYS A 115 -11.89 12.55 3.19
CA LYS A 115 -10.49 12.92 3.03
C LYS A 115 -9.82 13.08 4.38
N LEU A 116 -8.59 12.61 4.47
CA LEU A 116 -7.77 12.79 5.65
C LEU A 116 -6.83 13.97 5.44
N ILE A 117 -6.94 14.96 6.31
CA ILE A 117 -6.16 16.20 6.26
C ILE A 117 -5.09 16.12 7.33
N THR A 118 -3.83 16.35 6.95
CA THR A 118 -2.72 16.50 7.90
C THR A 118 -2.10 17.88 7.72
N GLU A 119 -2.14 18.68 8.77
CA GLU A 119 -1.50 19.99 8.82
C GLU A 119 -0.28 19.90 9.73
N SER A 120 0.88 20.36 9.26
CA SER A 120 2.12 20.29 10.00
C SER A 120 2.93 21.58 9.92
N THR A 121 3.69 21.81 10.99
CA THR A 121 4.59 22.95 11.13
C THR A 121 5.96 22.45 11.55
N MET A 122 7.00 23.01 10.93
CA MET A 122 8.39 22.72 11.26
C MET A 122 9.18 24.02 11.28
N GLU A 123 9.94 24.24 12.35
CA GLU A 123 10.85 25.38 12.44
C GLU A 123 12.13 25.06 11.67
N THR A 124 12.53 25.98 10.80
CA THR A 124 13.75 25.85 9.98
C THR A 124 14.60 27.10 10.13
N GLU A 125 15.86 27.05 9.70
CA GLU A 125 16.75 28.23 9.69
C GLU A 125 16.19 29.43 8.89
N MET A 126 15.25 29.20 7.97
CA MET A 126 14.61 30.25 7.16
C MET A 126 13.21 30.62 7.67
N GLY A 127 12.87 30.23 8.88
CA GLY A 127 11.56 30.45 9.49
C GLY A 127 10.68 29.21 9.51
N ILE A 128 9.40 29.43 9.82
CA ILE A 128 8.40 28.37 9.95
C ILE A 128 7.98 27.89 8.57
N MET A 129 8.11 26.58 8.36
CA MET A 129 7.58 25.89 7.20
C MET A 129 6.25 25.24 7.58
N GLU A 130 5.20 25.56 6.84
CA GLU A 130 3.87 24.98 7.01
C GLU A 130 3.59 24.00 5.87
N THR A 131 2.97 22.86 6.16
CA THR A 131 2.59 21.87 5.16
C THR A 131 1.17 21.37 5.43
N LYS A 132 0.36 21.31 4.36
CA LYS A 132 -0.95 20.68 4.36
C LYS A 132 -0.93 19.51 3.39
N GLU A 133 -1.18 18.31 3.89
CA GLU A 133 -1.40 17.11 3.10
C GLU A 133 -2.89 16.77 3.09
N VAL A 134 -3.45 16.54 1.89
CA VAL A 134 -4.81 16.05 1.70
C VAL A 134 -4.73 14.67 1.08
N ARG A 135 -5.17 13.65 1.82
CA ARG A 135 -5.13 12.25 1.39
C ARG A 135 -6.54 11.75 1.09
N SER A 136 -6.71 11.18 -0.10
CA SER A 136 -7.96 10.58 -0.56
C SER A 136 -7.73 9.19 -1.14
N LEU A 137 -8.76 8.35 -1.08
CA LEU A 137 -8.77 7.00 -1.61
C LEU A 137 -9.79 6.91 -2.75
N SER A 138 -9.45 6.21 -3.83
CA SER A 138 -10.41 5.87 -4.89
C SER A 138 -11.49 4.93 -4.34
N SER A 139 -12.66 4.92 -4.99
CA SER A 139 -13.80 4.09 -4.57
C SER A 139 -13.51 2.59 -4.59
N ASP A 140 -12.58 2.13 -5.42
CA ASP A 140 -12.13 0.74 -5.47
C ASP A 140 -11.03 0.41 -4.45
N GLY A 141 -10.55 1.41 -3.69
CA GLY A 141 -9.49 1.25 -2.71
C GLY A 141 -8.10 0.99 -3.29
N LYS A 142 -7.91 1.08 -4.61
CA LYS A 142 -6.65 0.70 -5.29
C LYS A 142 -5.73 1.88 -5.58
N THR A 143 -6.23 3.10 -5.53
CA THR A 143 -5.45 4.31 -5.80
C THR A 143 -5.60 5.29 -4.64
N MET A 144 -4.47 5.77 -4.14
CA MET A 144 -4.42 6.81 -3.12
C MET A 144 -3.77 8.05 -3.71
N THR A 145 -4.40 9.20 -3.50
CA THR A 145 -3.85 10.49 -3.91
C THR A 145 -3.48 11.29 -2.67
N VAL A 146 -2.29 11.90 -2.69
CA VAL A 146 -1.80 12.82 -1.65
C VAL A 146 -1.45 14.14 -2.31
N GLU A 147 -2.26 15.16 -2.07
CA GLU A 147 -1.98 16.54 -2.47
C GLU A 147 -1.24 17.24 -1.34
N VAL A 148 -0.10 17.84 -1.63
CA VAL A 148 0.75 18.50 -0.64
C VAL A 148 0.93 19.95 -1.04
N THR A 149 0.60 20.86 -0.12
CA THR A 149 0.90 22.29 -0.22
C THR A 149 1.88 22.64 0.86
N THR A 150 3.02 23.23 0.50
CA THR A 150 4.02 23.74 1.44
C THR A 150 4.14 25.25 1.27
N LYS A 151 4.16 25.97 2.40
CA LYS A 151 4.41 27.42 2.45
C LYS A 151 5.62 27.70 3.31
N GLY A 152 6.42 28.70 2.91
CA GLY A 152 7.62 29.09 3.65
C GLY A 152 8.80 28.16 3.42
N GLY A 153 10.00 28.71 3.61
CA GLY A 153 11.26 28.02 3.39
C GLY A 153 11.54 27.65 1.92
N ARG A 154 12.61 26.87 1.69
CA ARG A 154 13.09 26.51 0.33
C ARG A 154 12.19 25.53 -0.43
N ARG A 155 11.12 25.03 0.17
CA ARG A 155 10.26 23.96 -0.36
C ARG A 155 8.84 24.42 -0.70
N GLU A 156 8.61 25.74 -0.74
CA GLU A 156 7.32 26.31 -1.11
C GLU A 156 6.82 25.78 -2.47
N GLY A 157 5.52 25.48 -2.53
CA GLY A 157 4.85 24.99 -3.74
C GLY A 157 3.83 23.89 -3.46
N THR A 158 3.27 23.37 -4.56
CA THR A 158 2.28 22.30 -4.54
C THR A 158 2.79 21.08 -5.31
N ARG A 159 2.33 19.90 -4.90
CA ARG A 159 2.55 18.64 -5.62
C ARG A 159 1.40 17.68 -5.38
N LYS A 160 1.20 16.77 -6.34
CA LYS A 160 0.21 15.69 -6.26
C LYS A 160 0.93 14.36 -6.44
N LEU A 161 0.81 13.49 -5.44
CA LEU A 161 1.41 12.17 -5.45
C LEU A 161 0.31 11.13 -5.60
N VAL A 162 0.48 10.24 -6.56
CA VAL A 162 -0.46 9.14 -6.84
C VAL A 162 0.21 7.83 -6.48
N PHE A 163 -0.43 7.03 -5.64
CA PHE A 163 0.04 5.71 -5.24
C PHE A 163 -0.92 4.64 -5.69
N ASN A 164 -0.38 3.53 -6.16
CA ASN A 164 -1.14 2.32 -6.46
C ASN A 164 -0.96 1.33 -5.31
N LYS A 165 -2.07 0.78 -4.81
CA LYS A 165 -2.06 -0.26 -3.81
C LYS A 165 -1.38 -1.49 -4.40
N GLN A 166 -0.43 -2.04 -3.66
CA GLN A 166 0.15 -3.32 -4.03
C GLN A 166 -0.80 -4.40 -3.51
N GLU A 167 -1.18 -5.33 -4.38
CA GLU A 167 -1.89 -6.55 -3.97
C GLU A 167 -1.05 -7.26 -2.91
N ALA A 168 -1.66 -8.05 -2.03
CA ALA A 168 -0.97 -8.80 -0.98
C ALA A 168 -0.01 -9.91 -1.50
N GLY A 169 0.33 -9.87 -2.79
CA GLY A 169 1.41 -10.65 -3.40
C GLY A 169 2.67 -9.81 -3.51
N ASN A 170 3.74 -10.32 -2.89
CA ASN A 170 5.12 -9.84 -2.97
C ASN A 170 5.36 -8.47 -2.34
N GLY A 171 5.10 -8.35 -1.03
CA GLY A 171 5.92 -7.45 -0.23
C GLY A 171 7.37 -7.90 -0.36
N ASP A 172 8.32 -6.97 -0.54
CA ASP A 172 9.74 -7.34 -0.60
C ASP A 172 10.06 -8.21 0.63
N THR A 173 10.69 -9.34 0.36
CA THR A 173 10.95 -10.32 1.40
C THR A 173 12.32 -10.03 2.01
N ILE A 174 12.35 -9.72 3.29
CA ILE A 174 13.58 -9.37 4.03
C ILE A 174 14.51 -10.60 4.10
N ALA A 175 13.94 -11.79 4.25
CA ALA A 175 14.67 -13.06 4.28
C ALA A 175 13.76 -14.20 3.80
N VAL A 176 14.27 -15.04 2.90
CA VAL A 176 13.58 -16.22 2.35
C VAL A 176 14.43 -17.46 2.62
N VAL A 177 13.82 -18.50 3.18
CA VAL A 177 14.39 -19.86 3.21
C VAL A 177 13.46 -20.77 2.42
N THR A 178 13.98 -21.41 1.38
CA THR A 178 13.27 -22.44 0.62
C THR A 178 13.95 -23.77 0.80
N GLN A 179 13.20 -24.79 1.17
CA GLN A 179 13.72 -26.13 1.40
C GLN A 179 12.67 -27.19 1.10
N TRP A 180 13.14 -28.37 0.70
CA TRP A 180 12.31 -29.56 0.69
C TRP A 180 12.00 -30.01 2.12
N ARG A 181 10.75 -30.34 2.39
CA ARG A 181 10.31 -31.06 3.58
C ARG A 181 9.41 -32.19 3.12
N GLU A 182 9.91 -33.41 3.23
CA GLU A 182 9.24 -34.61 2.70
C GLU A 182 8.94 -34.48 1.20
N ASP A 183 7.67 -34.54 0.80
CA ASP A 183 7.19 -34.42 -0.58
C ASP A 183 6.79 -32.98 -0.96
N GLN A 184 7.12 -32.00 -0.12
CA GLN A 184 6.69 -30.61 -0.26
C GLN A 184 7.88 -29.67 -0.37
N ILE A 185 7.72 -28.59 -1.14
CA ILE A 185 8.61 -27.43 -1.08
C ILE A 185 7.99 -26.44 -0.09
N VAL A 186 8.77 -26.05 0.91
CA VAL A 186 8.36 -25.05 1.89
C VAL A 186 9.23 -23.81 1.77
N THR A 187 8.58 -22.67 1.56
CA THR A 187 9.21 -21.35 1.52
C THR A 187 8.74 -20.55 2.72
N GLU A 188 9.65 -20.16 3.60
CA GLU A 188 9.39 -19.29 4.73
C GLU A 188 10.02 -17.91 4.48
N GLY A 189 9.21 -16.87 4.53
CA GLY A 189 9.60 -15.48 4.29
C GLY A 189 9.21 -14.55 5.43
N ILE A 190 10.11 -13.65 5.83
CA ILE A 190 9.73 -12.47 6.63
C ILE A 190 9.47 -11.32 5.67
N MET A 191 8.24 -10.83 5.66
CA MET A 191 7.84 -9.72 4.81
C MET A 191 8.23 -8.39 5.45
N ASP A 192 8.43 -7.35 4.64
CA ASP A 192 8.80 -5.97 5.04
C ASP A 192 7.97 -5.33 6.17
N PHE A 193 6.81 -5.90 6.47
CA PHE A 193 5.88 -5.44 7.49
C PHE A 193 5.89 -6.31 8.76
N GLY A 194 6.89 -7.20 8.89
CA GLY A 194 7.12 -8.04 10.07
C GLY A 194 6.22 -9.27 10.16
N SER A 195 5.35 -9.52 9.19
CA SER A 195 4.61 -10.78 9.09
C SER A 195 5.51 -11.89 8.59
N LYS A 196 5.21 -13.11 9.03
CA LYS A 196 5.77 -14.32 8.45
C LYS A 196 4.81 -14.86 7.39
N LEU A 197 5.33 -15.11 6.20
CA LEU A 197 4.64 -15.88 5.16
C LEU A 197 5.28 -17.27 5.09
N THR A 198 4.45 -18.30 5.17
CA THR A 198 4.86 -19.67 4.85
C THR A 198 4.09 -20.12 3.63
N GLU A 199 4.78 -20.46 2.55
CA GLU A 199 4.22 -21.07 1.36
C GLU A 199 4.60 -22.54 1.33
N THR A 200 3.64 -23.41 1.04
CA THR A 200 3.84 -24.84 0.94
C THR A 200 3.30 -25.33 -0.40
N TYR A 201 4.18 -25.91 -1.20
CA TYR A 201 3.89 -26.41 -2.53
C TYR A 201 3.92 -27.93 -2.49
N ILE A 202 2.82 -28.57 -2.87
CA ILE A 202 2.72 -30.02 -2.97
C ILE A 202 2.16 -30.39 -4.34
N LEU A 203 2.78 -31.37 -4.99
CA LEU A 203 2.21 -32.00 -6.18
C LEU A 203 1.12 -32.97 -5.72
N ALA A 204 -0.12 -32.77 -6.16
CA ALA A 204 -1.21 -33.68 -5.80
C ALA A 204 -0.91 -35.10 -6.30
N PRO A 205 -1.44 -36.16 -5.66
CA PRO A 205 -1.16 -37.55 -6.03
C PRO A 205 -1.42 -37.89 -7.51
N GLY A 206 -2.33 -37.17 -8.16
CA GLY A 206 -2.60 -37.33 -9.59
C GLY A 206 -1.54 -36.75 -10.52
N GLY A 207 -0.57 -35.96 -10.03
CA GLY A 207 0.48 -35.33 -10.84
C GLY A 207 0.02 -34.16 -11.72
N PHE A 208 -1.29 -33.90 -11.80
CA PHE A 208 -1.88 -32.86 -12.65
C PHE A 208 -2.23 -31.58 -11.90
N GLN A 209 -2.03 -31.55 -10.58
CA GLN A 209 -2.35 -30.40 -9.75
C GLN A 209 -1.18 -30.04 -8.85
N ILE A 210 -0.89 -28.74 -8.76
CA ILE A 210 -0.05 -28.20 -7.68
C ILE A 210 -0.98 -27.52 -6.69
N ILE A 211 -0.91 -27.95 -5.43
CA ILE A 211 -1.61 -27.29 -4.33
C ILE A 211 -0.60 -26.38 -3.65
N VAL A 212 -0.96 -25.09 -3.53
CA VAL A 212 -0.15 -24.09 -2.81
C VAL A 212 -0.93 -23.62 -1.61
N THR A 213 -0.38 -23.80 -0.42
CA THR A 213 -0.95 -23.30 0.84
C THR A 213 -0.10 -22.14 1.33
N LEU A 214 -0.73 -20.97 1.49
CA LEU A 214 -0.12 -19.79 2.07
C LEU A 214 -0.63 -19.64 3.50
N ARG A 215 0.28 -19.50 4.45
CA ARG A 215 -0.02 -19.17 5.83
C ARG A 215 0.61 -17.83 6.18
N VAL A 216 -0.22 -16.85 6.51
CA VAL A 216 0.21 -15.52 6.93
C VAL A 216 0.04 -15.39 8.43
N GLU A 217 1.15 -15.15 9.12
CA GLU A 217 1.20 -14.94 10.56
C GLU A 217 1.60 -13.50 10.85
N ASP A 218 0.74 -12.79 11.57
CA ASP A 218 0.96 -11.40 11.93
C ASP A 218 0.36 -11.11 13.31
N LYS A 219 1.07 -10.34 14.14
CA LYS A 219 0.63 -9.90 15.48
C LYS A 219 -0.70 -9.12 15.49
N ARG A 220 -1.11 -8.58 14.33
CA ARG A 220 -2.37 -7.83 14.12
C ARG A 220 -3.55 -8.76 13.88
N LEU A 221 -3.30 -10.01 13.51
CA LEU A 221 -4.35 -11.01 13.29
C LEU A 221 -4.62 -11.76 14.60
N LYS A 222 -5.90 -12.01 14.90
CA LYS A 222 -6.28 -12.87 16.05
C LYS A 222 -5.79 -14.30 15.86
N GLU A 223 -5.72 -14.75 14.61
CA GLU A 223 -5.26 -16.07 14.20
C GLU A 223 -4.61 -15.99 12.81
N PRO A 224 -3.71 -16.93 12.45
CA PRO A 224 -3.12 -16.99 11.12
C PRO A 224 -4.15 -17.16 10.02
N ILE A 225 -3.96 -16.44 8.92
CA ILE A 225 -4.77 -16.62 7.71
C ILE A 225 -4.14 -17.75 6.88
N ASN A 226 -4.97 -18.71 6.47
CA ASN A 226 -4.55 -19.77 5.55
C ASN A 226 -5.32 -19.62 4.23
N ILE A 227 -4.59 -19.57 3.13
CA ILE A 227 -5.15 -19.49 1.77
C ILE A 227 -4.66 -20.71 1.01
N ARG A 228 -5.56 -21.39 0.31
CA ARG A 228 -5.23 -22.55 -0.52
C ARG A 228 -5.53 -22.24 -1.98
N HIS A 229 -4.51 -22.33 -2.81
CA HIS A 229 -4.65 -22.31 -4.27
C HIS A 229 -4.45 -23.72 -4.81
N VAL A 230 -5.21 -24.07 -5.84
CA VAL A 230 -5.06 -25.32 -6.58
C VAL A 230 -4.88 -24.93 -8.03
N TYR A 231 -3.74 -25.30 -8.61
CA TYR A 231 -3.41 -25.02 -9.99
C TYR A 231 -3.47 -26.32 -10.78
N ASP A 232 -4.33 -26.36 -11.79
CA ASP A 232 -4.36 -27.45 -12.76
C ASP A 232 -3.25 -27.24 -13.80
N LEU A 233 -2.57 -28.32 -14.15
CA LEU A 233 -1.65 -28.33 -15.28
C LEU A 233 -2.48 -28.34 -16.57
N HIS A 234 -2.57 -27.21 -17.27
CA HIS A 234 -3.28 -27.13 -18.55
C HIS A 234 -2.54 -27.92 -19.65
N GLY A 235 -3.23 -28.88 -20.29
CA GLY A 235 -2.73 -29.52 -21.52
C GLY A 235 -3.02 -31.01 -21.73
N GLN A 236 -4.00 -31.63 -21.07
CA GLN A 236 -4.33 -33.05 -21.31
C GLN A 236 -5.86 -33.23 -21.42
N ASN A 237 -6.38 -33.16 -22.65
CA ASN A 237 -7.51 -33.96 -23.12
C ASN A 237 -6.98 -34.87 -24.22
#